data_AF-A0A7V8VXX2-F1
#
_entry.id   AF-A0A7V8VXX2-F1
#
_cell.length_a   1.000
_cell.length_b   1.000
_cell.length_c   1.000
_cell.angle_alpha   90.00
_cell.angle_beta   90.00
_cell.angle_gamma   90.00
#
_symmetry.space_group_name_H-M   'P 1'
#
loop_
_entity.id
_entity.type
_entity.pdbx_description
1 polymer ?
#
loop_
_entity_poly.entity_id
_entity_poly.type
_entity_poly.pdbx_seq_one_letter_code
_entity_poly.pdbx_strand_id
1 'polypeptide(L)'
;MESASSGTVNPADRSEIALDGISESRVTIRPLVVRSLAAIQASTVARKFLALLLILFFAKGVVLTFVHVPYSGHDEVAHYTYLRMVAEEHRLPIIPDLTEWRDTYAETNTMSHDLIPAVFWKYCRFTTPDWGAGCVGSNRLKYPAYAATLPPRNDVIPMGWVYTANHPPLYYLVMTPVYWLSASQSIEGQLYILRLAAIPFGLLTVLFAYLTTRTLFPRDRFLAMTVPAFVAFQPQIAYEAA
;
A
#
# COMPACT_ATOMS: atom_id res chain seq x y z
N MET A 1 -43.00 64.79 48.74
CA MET A 1 -42.69 64.23 50.08
C MET A 1 -41.91 62.96 49.83
N GLU A 2 -40.59 63.13 49.69
CA GLU A 2 -39.55 62.77 50.68
C GLU A 2 -39.15 61.30 50.51
N SER A 3 -37.99 61.02 49.91
CA SER A 3 -36.62 61.11 50.46
C SER A 3 -36.25 59.92 51.33
N ALA A 4 -35.09 59.35 51.02
CA ALA A 4 -34.48 58.14 51.54
C ALA A 4 -34.09 58.19 53.03
N SER A 5 -33.96 57.01 53.64
CA SER A 5 -33.02 56.71 54.75
C SER A 5 -33.03 55.20 55.04
N SER A 6 -31.98 54.47 54.68
CA SER A 6 -30.91 53.97 55.57
C SER A 6 -31.35 52.86 56.54
N GLY A 7 -30.80 51.66 56.33
CA GLY A 7 -30.92 50.52 57.24
C GLY A 7 -29.82 49.50 56.95
N THR A 8 -28.87 49.41 57.88
CA THR A 8 -27.59 48.70 57.86
C THR A 8 -27.70 47.17 57.86
N VAL A 9 -26.81 46.52 57.10
CA VAL A 9 -26.64 45.05 57.06
C VAL A 9 -26.02 44.53 58.36
N ASN A 10 -26.65 43.54 58.99
CA ASN A 10 -26.13 42.81 60.16
C ASN A 10 -25.72 41.39 59.73
N PRO A 11 -24.47 40.93 59.96
CA PRO A 11 -23.92 39.70 59.38
C PRO A 11 -24.25 38.46 60.21
N ALA A 12 -25.53 38.09 60.29
CA ALA A 12 -25.98 36.91 61.03
C ALA A 12 -26.96 36.00 60.27
N ASP A 13 -26.97 36.06 58.93
CA ASP A 13 -27.74 35.12 58.11
C ASP A 13 -26.82 34.09 57.46
N ARG A 14 -26.47 33.05 58.22
CA ARG A 14 -25.96 31.79 57.66
C ARG A 14 -27.17 30.93 57.31
N SER A 15 -27.70 31.12 56.11
CA SER A 15 -28.54 30.10 55.49
C SER A 15 -27.64 28.97 54.96
N GLU A 16 -27.67 27.82 55.63
CA GLU A 16 -27.24 26.55 55.04
C GLU A 16 -28.08 26.30 53.78
N ILE A 17 -27.49 26.58 52.62
CA ILE A 17 -28.04 26.13 51.34
C ILE A 17 -27.69 24.65 51.24
N ALA A 18 -28.67 23.80 51.51
CA ALA A 18 -28.63 22.39 51.19
C ALA A 18 -28.38 22.22 49.68
N LEU A 19 -27.19 21.76 49.32
CA LEU A 19 -26.88 21.27 47.97
C LEU A 19 -27.30 19.80 47.90
N ASP A 20 -28.60 19.57 47.89
CA ASP A 20 -29.16 18.29 47.44
C ASP A 20 -29.05 18.21 45.91
N GLY A 21 -28.41 17.13 45.44
CA GLY A 21 -28.63 16.65 44.08
C GLY A 21 -27.58 17.06 43.04
N ILE A 22 -26.33 16.63 43.22
CA ILE A 22 -25.50 16.25 42.07
C ILE A 22 -25.31 14.73 42.14
N SER A 23 -26.22 14.01 41.49
CA SER A 23 -26.01 12.61 41.15
C SER A 23 -24.77 12.56 40.25
N GLU A 24 -23.66 12.07 40.80
CA GLU A 24 -22.49 11.68 40.01
C GLU A 24 -22.90 10.57 39.03
N SER A 25 -23.30 10.94 37.82
CA SER A 25 -23.34 10.00 36.71
C SER A 25 -21.90 9.62 36.40
N ARG A 26 -21.40 8.56 37.03
CA ARG A 26 -20.14 7.91 36.63
C ARG A 26 -20.29 7.43 35.20
N VAL A 27 -19.74 8.19 34.26
CA VAL A 27 -19.47 7.70 32.91
C VAL A 27 -18.35 6.68 33.07
N THR A 28 -18.71 5.40 33.19
CA THR A 28 -17.76 4.30 33.26
C THR A 28 -17.12 4.14 31.88
N ILE A 29 -16.02 4.88 31.64
CA ILE A 29 -15.18 4.68 30.46
C ILE A 29 -14.51 3.32 30.61
N ARG A 30 -15.17 2.26 30.14
CA ARG A 30 -14.53 0.95 30.03
C ARG A 30 -13.37 1.08 29.05
N PRO A 31 -12.17 0.53 29.38
CA PRO A 31 -11.03 0.60 28.47
C PRO A 31 -11.41 0.04 27.11
N LEU A 32 -10.95 0.66 26.02
CA LEU A 32 -11.18 0.19 24.64
C LEU A 32 -10.89 -1.32 24.51
N VAL A 33 -9.82 -1.77 25.17
CA VAL A 33 -9.40 -3.18 25.26
C VAL A 33 -10.51 -4.08 25.82
N VAL A 34 -11.18 -3.68 26.91
CA VAL A 34 -12.26 -4.45 27.55
C VAL A 34 -13.50 -4.52 26.66
N ARG A 35 -13.81 -3.44 25.92
CA ARG A 35 -14.92 -3.42 24.96
C ARG A 35 -14.63 -4.32 23.75
N SER A 36 -13.40 -4.28 23.23
CA SER A 36 -12.96 -5.12 22.11
C SER A 36 -12.98 -6.60 22.46
N LEU A 37 -12.48 -6.98 23.65
CA LEU A 37 -12.51 -8.37 24.12
C LEU A 37 -13.93 -8.91 24.29
N ALA A 38 -14.84 -8.11 24.88
CA ALA A 38 -16.25 -8.50 25.03
C ALA A 38 -16.97 -8.63 23.67
N ALA A 39 -16.68 -7.71 22.73
CA ALA A 39 -17.23 -7.77 21.38
C ALA A 39 -16.71 -8.99 20.59
N ILE A 40 -15.44 -9.36 20.76
CA ILE A 40 -14.86 -10.57 20.18
C ILE A 40 -15.54 -11.81 20.79
N GLN A 41 -15.70 -11.88 22.10
CA GLN A 41 -16.34 -13.02 22.76
C GLN A 41 -17.77 -13.25 22.29
N ALA A 42 -18.56 -12.18 22.15
CA ALA A 42 -19.94 -12.21 21.66
C ALA A 42 -20.06 -12.43 20.12
N SER A 43 -18.95 -12.38 19.38
CA SER A 43 -18.99 -12.51 17.92
C SER A 43 -19.20 -13.95 17.45
N THR A 44 -19.79 -14.09 16.25
CA THR A 44 -20.00 -15.38 15.61
C THR A 44 -18.67 -16.06 15.26
N VAL A 45 -18.67 -17.40 15.17
CA VAL A 45 -17.49 -18.18 14.78
C VAL A 45 -16.87 -17.66 13.48
N ALA A 46 -17.70 -17.29 12.50
CA ALA A 46 -17.23 -16.74 11.22
C ALA A 46 -16.48 -15.41 11.38
N ARG A 47 -16.89 -14.53 12.30
CA ARG A 47 -16.20 -13.25 12.56
C ARG A 47 -14.88 -13.48 13.30
N LYS A 48 -14.85 -14.40 14.27
CA LYS A 48 -13.61 -14.82 14.95
C LYS A 48 -12.61 -15.40 13.97
N PHE A 49 -13.09 -16.27 13.07
CA PHE A 49 -12.30 -16.84 11.99
C PHE A 49 -11.73 -15.76 11.06
N LEU A 50 -12.56 -14.82 10.60
CA LEU A 50 -12.10 -13.71 9.76
C LEU A 50 -11.03 -12.88 10.46
N ALA A 51 -11.23 -12.52 11.74
CA ALA A 51 -10.25 -11.75 12.49
C ALA A 51 -8.91 -12.50 12.58
N LEU A 52 -8.94 -13.80 12.89
CA LEU A 52 -7.74 -14.64 12.90
C LEU A 52 -7.08 -14.68 11.51
N LEU A 53 -7.87 -14.86 10.45
CA LEU A 53 -7.37 -14.90 9.08
C LEU A 53 -6.67 -13.59 8.67
N LEU A 54 -7.24 -12.44 9.03
CA LEU A 54 -6.64 -11.13 8.76
C LEU A 54 -5.35 -10.92 9.56
N ILE A 55 -5.30 -11.37 10.82
CA ILE A 55 -4.08 -11.33 11.64
C ILE A 55 -2.98 -12.21 11.02
N LEU A 56 -3.33 -13.43 10.61
CA LEU A 56 -2.39 -14.34 9.95
C LEU A 56 -1.91 -13.77 8.61
N PHE A 57 -2.80 -13.19 7.82
CA PHE A 57 -2.46 -12.54 6.56
C PHE A 57 -1.49 -11.37 6.78
N PHE A 58 -1.78 -10.50 7.75
CA PHE A 58 -0.92 -9.37 8.10
C PHE A 58 0.46 -9.84 8.57
N ALA A 59 0.51 -10.79 9.52
CA ALA A 59 1.77 -11.32 10.04
C ALA A 59 2.61 -11.97 8.93
N LYS A 60 1.96 -12.75 8.06
CA LYS A 60 2.60 -13.33 6.87
C LYS A 60 3.13 -12.23 5.95
N GLY A 61 2.32 -11.22 5.63
CA GLY A 61 2.70 -10.09 4.78
C GLY A 61 3.96 -9.41 5.29
N VAL A 62 3.98 -9.02 6.57
CA VAL A 62 5.14 -8.40 7.22
C VAL A 62 6.39 -9.29 7.11
N VAL A 63 6.27 -10.59 7.36
CA VAL A 63 7.40 -11.52 7.22
C VAL A 63 7.90 -11.56 5.77
N LEU A 64 6.99 -11.70 4.81
CA LEU A 64 7.34 -11.77 3.38
C LEU A 64 7.98 -10.48 2.87
N THR A 65 7.56 -9.30 3.38
CA THR A 65 8.18 -8.01 3.05
C THR A 65 9.70 -8.05 3.19
N PHE A 66 10.20 -8.66 4.28
CA PHE A 66 11.62 -8.68 4.64
C PHE A 66 12.37 -9.94 4.20
N VAL A 67 11.66 -11.06 3.98
CA VAL A 67 12.27 -12.31 3.49
C VAL A 67 12.62 -12.22 2.01
N HIS A 68 11.81 -11.53 1.21
CA HIS A 68 12.05 -11.42 -0.22
C HIS A 68 13.12 -10.40 -0.54
N VAL A 69 14.05 -10.80 -1.40
CA VAL A 69 15.13 -9.94 -1.88
C VAL A 69 14.53 -8.66 -2.48
N PRO A 70 15.11 -7.47 -2.23
CA PRO A 70 14.66 -6.25 -2.86
C PRO A 70 14.61 -6.38 -4.38
N TYR A 71 13.50 -5.92 -4.97
CA TYR A 71 13.28 -5.91 -6.42
C TYR A 71 13.26 -7.30 -7.08
N SER A 72 13.11 -8.38 -6.29
CA SER A 72 12.83 -9.71 -6.84
C SER A 72 11.35 -9.95 -7.14
N GLY A 73 10.48 -9.03 -6.73
CA GLY A 73 9.07 -9.02 -7.07
C GLY A 73 8.85 -9.00 -8.57
N HIS A 74 7.73 -9.57 -9.00
CA HIS A 74 7.33 -9.42 -10.40
C HIS A 74 7.25 -7.91 -10.69
N ASP A 75 8.06 -7.47 -11.65
CA ASP A 75 7.98 -6.13 -12.21
C ASP A 75 8.21 -4.99 -11.19
N GLU A 76 8.77 -5.31 -10.00
CA GLU A 76 8.87 -4.38 -8.87
C GLU A 76 9.65 -3.11 -9.20
N VAL A 77 10.70 -3.24 -10.01
CA VAL A 77 11.46 -2.06 -10.42
C VAL A 77 10.63 -1.15 -11.33
N ALA A 78 9.91 -1.73 -12.28
CA ALA A 78 9.10 -0.95 -13.21
C ALA A 78 7.96 -0.25 -12.45
N HIS A 79 7.30 -0.93 -11.52
CA HIS A 79 6.29 -0.33 -10.65
C HIS A 79 6.86 0.77 -9.74
N TYR A 80 8.03 0.55 -9.13
CA TYR A 80 8.69 1.58 -8.33
C TYR A 80 9.06 2.80 -9.19
N THR A 81 9.56 2.60 -10.40
CA THR A 81 9.93 3.69 -11.31
C THR A 81 8.71 4.50 -11.74
N TYR A 82 7.59 3.84 -12.07
CA TYR A 82 6.33 4.51 -12.35
C TYR A 82 5.90 5.35 -11.14
N LEU A 83 5.84 4.76 -9.94
CA LEU A 83 5.51 5.51 -8.71
C LEU A 83 6.39 6.75 -8.54
N ARG A 84 7.70 6.59 -8.72
CA ARG A 84 8.66 7.67 -8.61
C ARG A 84 8.39 8.79 -9.62
N MET A 85 8.13 8.47 -10.89
CA MET A 85 7.79 9.48 -11.91
C MET A 85 6.50 10.22 -11.57
N VAL A 86 5.47 9.52 -11.09
CA VAL A 86 4.24 10.17 -10.62
C VAL A 86 4.52 11.09 -9.44
N ALA A 87 5.33 10.65 -8.49
CA ALA A 87 5.61 11.37 -7.25
C ALA A 87 6.59 12.56 -7.41
N GLU A 88 7.55 12.47 -8.33
CA GLU A 88 8.60 13.48 -8.53
C GLU A 88 8.28 14.40 -9.71
N GLU A 89 7.81 13.82 -10.82
CA GLU A 89 7.62 14.53 -12.09
C GLU A 89 6.16 14.92 -12.36
N HIS A 90 5.21 14.44 -11.53
CA HIS A 90 3.78 14.78 -11.63
C HIS A 90 3.16 14.41 -12.99
N ARG A 91 3.67 13.37 -13.63
CA ARG A 91 3.21 12.86 -14.93
C ARG A 91 3.24 11.34 -14.97
N LEU A 92 2.57 10.77 -15.97
CA LEU A 92 2.61 9.33 -16.24
C LEU A 92 3.81 9.01 -17.15
N PRO A 93 4.41 7.81 -17.04
CA PRO A 93 5.46 7.39 -17.96
C PRO A 93 4.91 7.16 -19.37
N ILE A 94 5.77 7.39 -20.36
CA ILE A 94 5.47 7.25 -21.77
C ILE A 94 6.00 5.90 -22.26
N ILE A 95 5.11 5.09 -22.82
CA ILE A 95 5.47 3.86 -23.53
C ILE A 95 5.91 4.26 -24.94
N PRO A 96 7.05 3.76 -25.45
CA PRO A 96 7.47 4.07 -26.81
C PRO A 96 6.56 3.41 -27.84
N ASP A 97 6.24 4.16 -28.88
CA ASP A 97 5.86 3.58 -30.17
C ASP A 97 7.12 3.03 -30.84
N LEU A 98 7.08 1.77 -31.26
CA LEU A 98 8.26 1.07 -31.78
C LEU A 98 8.75 1.65 -33.11
N THR A 99 7.85 2.15 -33.96
CA THR A 99 8.22 2.74 -35.25
C THR A 99 8.90 4.08 -35.02
N GLU A 100 8.24 4.95 -34.26
CA GLU A 100 8.75 6.29 -33.95
C GLU A 100 10.07 6.23 -33.18
N TRP A 101 10.18 5.31 -32.22
CA TRP A 101 11.41 5.11 -31.47
C TRP A 101 12.55 4.65 -32.39
N ARG A 102 12.30 3.75 -33.34
CA ARG A 102 13.31 3.26 -34.28
C ARG A 102 13.84 4.36 -35.19
N ASP A 103 12.93 5.15 -35.75
CA ASP A 103 13.27 6.26 -36.63
C ASP A 103 14.12 7.29 -35.86
N THR A 104 13.68 7.67 -34.67
CA THR A 104 14.42 8.58 -33.79
C THR A 104 15.80 8.00 -33.42
N TYR A 105 15.84 6.74 -32.99
CA TYR A 105 17.10 6.11 -32.57
C TYR A 105 18.09 5.96 -33.74
N ALA A 106 17.61 5.69 -34.95
CA ALA A 106 18.44 5.62 -36.15
C ALA A 106 19.01 6.99 -36.57
N GLU A 107 18.24 8.07 -36.38
CA GLU A 107 18.65 9.42 -36.75
C GLU A 107 19.58 10.08 -35.72
N THR A 108 19.23 10.00 -34.43
CA THR A 108 19.86 10.80 -33.37
C THR A 108 20.61 9.96 -32.35
N ASN A 109 20.41 8.64 -32.34
CA ASN A 109 20.91 7.74 -31.29
C ASN A 109 20.42 8.14 -29.88
N THR A 110 19.21 8.71 -29.78
CA THR A 110 18.57 9.09 -28.50
C THR A 110 17.33 8.27 -28.21
N MET A 111 16.96 8.17 -26.92
CA MET A 111 15.73 7.50 -26.48
C MET A 111 14.58 8.51 -26.41
N SER A 112 13.43 8.19 -27.02
CA SER A 112 12.24 9.04 -27.06
C SER A 112 11.19 8.74 -25.97
N HIS A 113 11.50 7.86 -25.01
CA HIS A 113 10.55 7.36 -24.01
C HIS A 113 11.18 7.29 -22.62
N ASP A 114 10.34 6.98 -21.63
CA ASP A 114 10.76 6.89 -20.24
C ASP A 114 11.53 5.60 -19.94
N LEU A 115 12.72 5.80 -19.40
CA LEU A 115 13.64 4.74 -19.07
C LEU A 115 13.68 4.49 -17.58
N ILE A 116 13.90 3.23 -17.24
CA ILE A 116 14.22 2.87 -15.87
C ILE A 116 15.64 3.34 -15.55
N PRO A 117 15.83 4.06 -14.42
CA PRO A 117 17.14 4.60 -14.06
C PRO A 117 18.24 3.53 -13.92
N ALA A 118 19.45 3.89 -14.33
CA ALA A 118 20.63 3.03 -14.30
C ALA A 118 20.94 2.40 -12.92
N VAL A 119 20.54 3.08 -11.84
CA VAL A 119 20.72 2.59 -10.45
C VAL A 119 20.03 1.23 -10.22
N PHE A 120 18.98 0.91 -10.97
CA PHE A 120 18.27 -0.35 -10.82
C PHE A 120 18.86 -1.50 -11.63
N TRP A 121 19.89 -1.24 -12.46
CA TRP A 121 20.51 -2.29 -13.27
C TRP A 121 21.15 -3.41 -12.43
N LYS A 122 21.50 -3.13 -11.16
CA LYS A 122 21.94 -4.15 -10.20
C LYS A 122 20.88 -5.24 -9.93
N TYR A 123 19.61 -4.99 -10.24
CA TYR A 123 18.50 -5.94 -10.06
C TYR A 123 18.05 -6.60 -11.37
N CYS A 124 18.74 -6.36 -12.50
CA CYS A 124 18.27 -6.83 -13.80
C CYS A 124 18.18 -8.36 -13.97
N ARG A 125 18.74 -9.13 -13.02
CA ARG A 125 18.53 -10.60 -12.96
C ARG A 125 17.09 -10.99 -12.62
N PHE A 126 16.31 -10.07 -12.05
CA PHE A 126 14.93 -10.28 -11.62
C PHE A 126 13.91 -9.68 -12.57
N THR A 127 14.37 -9.14 -13.69
CA THR A 127 13.53 -8.42 -14.65
C THR A 127 13.33 -9.25 -15.92
N THR A 128 12.33 -8.87 -16.71
CA THR A 128 11.95 -9.50 -17.95
C THR A 128 13.02 -9.34 -19.06
N PRO A 129 12.99 -10.13 -20.14
CA PRO A 129 14.01 -10.09 -21.19
C PRO A 129 14.18 -8.73 -21.89
N ASP A 130 13.13 -7.89 -21.94
CA ASP A 130 13.13 -6.51 -22.46
C ASP A 130 13.95 -5.54 -21.59
N TRP A 131 14.36 -5.93 -20.39
CA TRP A 131 15.42 -5.26 -19.63
C TRP A 131 16.82 -5.73 -20.01
N GLY A 132 16.97 -6.95 -20.50
CA GLY A 132 18.18 -7.70 -20.26
C GLY A 132 18.49 -8.70 -21.36
N ALA A 133 18.66 -8.22 -22.59
CA ALA A 133 19.49 -8.90 -23.58
C ALA A 133 20.94 -8.90 -23.07
N GLY A 134 21.24 -9.76 -22.09
CA GLY A 134 22.57 -9.88 -21.46
C GLY A 134 22.59 -10.02 -19.93
N CYS A 135 21.50 -9.75 -19.21
CA CYS A 135 21.48 -9.88 -17.73
C CYS A 135 21.42 -11.33 -17.24
N VAL A 136 20.84 -12.24 -18.04
CA VAL A 136 20.82 -13.67 -17.75
C VAL A 136 22.05 -14.32 -18.41
N GLY A 137 23.02 -14.74 -17.59
CA GLY A 137 24.11 -15.61 -18.01
C GLY A 137 25.36 -14.96 -18.61
N SER A 138 25.42 -13.63 -18.73
CA SER A 138 26.63 -12.95 -19.20
C SER A 138 26.99 -11.79 -18.29
N ASN A 139 28.15 -11.87 -17.64
CA ASN A 139 28.77 -10.80 -16.87
C ASN A 139 29.21 -9.61 -17.77
N ARG A 140 28.51 -9.36 -18.89
CA ARG A 140 28.97 -8.50 -20.00
C ARG A 140 28.50 -7.05 -19.90
N LEU A 141 27.38 -6.77 -19.25
CA LEU A 141 26.89 -5.39 -19.16
C LEU A 141 27.39 -4.75 -17.87
N LYS A 142 28.55 -4.11 -17.94
CA LYS A 142 29.07 -3.18 -16.90
C LYS A 142 28.21 -1.92 -16.79
N TYR A 143 27.37 -1.65 -17.79
CA TYR A 143 26.54 -0.46 -17.95
C TYR A 143 25.13 -0.84 -18.43
N PRO A 144 24.10 -0.03 -18.14
CA PRO A 144 22.75 -0.26 -18.63
C PRO A 144 22.70 -0.28 -20.15
N ALA A 145 21.90 -1.19 -20.71
CA ALA A 145 21.65 -1.30 -22.15
C ALA A 145 20.19 -0.95 -22.43
N TYR A 146 19.97 0.18 -23.09
CA TYR A 146 18.64 0.72 -23.40
C TYR A 146 18.20 0.46 -24.85
N ALA A 147 19.04 -0.23 -25.63
CA ALA A 147 18.71 -0.75 -26.93
C ALA A 147 19.42 -2.10 -27.12
N ALA A 148 18.75 -3.04 -27.79
CA ALA A 148 19.33 -4.33 -28.14
C ALA A 148 18.89 -4.76 -29.53
N THR A 149 19.72 -5.57 -30.19
CA THR A 149 19.38 -6.23 -31.45
C THR A 149 19.09 -7.70 -31.16
N LEU A 150 17.84 -8.13 -31.33
CA LEU A 150 17.45 -9.51 -31.07
C LEU A 150 17.35 -10.35 -32.36
N PRO A 151 17.98 -11.54 -32.42
CA PRO A 151 17.70 -12.52 -33.47
C PRO A 151 16.23 -12.99 -33.43
N PRO A 152 15.64 -13.47 -34.54
CA PRO A 152 16.26 -13.71 -35.85
C PRO A 152 16.18 -12.53 -36.84
N ARG A 153 15.40 -11.49 -36.52
CA ARG A 153 15.15 -10.38 -37.46
C ARG A 153 16.23 -9.31 -37.47
N ASN A 154 17.18 -9.35 -36.53
CA ASN A 154 18.18 -8.30 -36.29
C ASN A 154 17.55 -6.91 -36.16
N ASP A 155 16.34 -6.90 -35.61
CA ASP A 155 15.59 -5.71 -35.34
C ASP A 155 16.16 -5.05 -34.07
N VAL A 156 16.56 -3.78 -34.15
CA VAL A 156 16.86 -2.99 -32.94
C VAL A 156 15.54 -2.74 -32.20
N ILE A 157 15.53 -3.05 -30.91
CA ILE A 157 14.42 -2.82 -29.99
C ILE A 157 14.90 -1.96 -28.82
N PRO A 158 14.04 -1.10 -28.27
CA PRO A 158 14.31 -0.41 -27.02
C PRO A 158 14.30 -1.41 -25.85
N MET A 159 15.04 -1.06 -24.81
CA MET A 159 15.19 -1.89 -23.62
C MET A 159 15.07 -1.03 -22.37
N GLY A 160 14.64 -1.62 -21.25
CA GLY A 160 14.60 -0.94 -19.95
C GLY A 160 13.60 0.23 -19.89
N TRP A 161 12.54 0.21 -20.70
CA TRP A 161 11.43 1.16 -20.60
C TRP A 161 10.55 0.89 -19.36
N VAL A 162 9.69 1.84 -19.00
CA VAL A 162 8.71 1.65 -17.91
C VAL A 162 7.43 1.00 -18.47
N TYR A 163 7.46 -0.29 -18.82
CA TYR A 163 6.31 -0.96 -19.44
C TYR A 163 5.05 -0.94 -18.59
N THR A 164 5.20 -0.90 -17.25
CA THR A 164 4.09 -0.84 -16.30
C THR A 164 3.23 0.41 -16.43
N ALA A 165 3.62 1.37 -17.26
CA ALA A 165 2.79 2.49 -17.71
C ALA A 165 1.48 2.04 -18.39
N ASN A 166 1.38 0.77 -18.83
CA ASN A 166 0.14 0.17 -19.31
C ASN A 166 -0.89 -0.05 -18.18
N HIS A 167 -0.48 -0.01 -16.92
CA HIS A 167 -1.38 -0.15 -15.77
C HIS A 167 -2.05 1.18 -15.39
N PRO A 168 -3.31 1.14 -14.91
CA PRO A 168 -4.01 2.33 -14.44
C PRO A 168 -3.24 3.07 -13.33
N PRO A 169 -3.32 4.42 -13.27
CA PRO A 169 -2.46 5.22 -12.40
C PRO A 169 -2.87 5.21 -10.92
N LEU A 170 -4.05 4.69 -10.58
CA LEU A 170 -4.67 4.86 -9.25
C LEU A 170 -3.78 4.36 -8.11
N TYR A 171 -3.17 3.19 -8.26
CA TYR A 171 -2.27 2.64 -7.23
C TYR A 171 -1.11 3.60 -6.95
N TYR A 172 -0.48 4.12 -7.99
CA TYR A 172 0.68 5.02 -7.87
C TYR A 172 0.30 6.35 -7.23
N LEU A 173 -0.87 6.90 -7.57
CA LEU A 173 -1.40 8.11 -6.94
C LEU A 173 -1.65 7.90 -5.44
N VAL A 174 -2.25 6.78 -5.06
CA VAL A 174 -2.52 6.46 -3.64
C VAL A 174 -1.23 6.21 -2.86
N MET A 175 -0.21 5.62 -3.49
CA MET A 175 1.08 5.33 -2.85
C MET A 175 2.05 6.52 -2.82
N THR A 176 1.76 7.59 -3.57
CA THR A 176 2.63 8.79 -3.65
C THR A 176 2.93 9.42 -2.28
N PRO A 177 1.96 9.60 -1.35
CA PRO A 177 2.26 10.10 -0.01
C PRO A 177 3.22 9.20 0.77
N VAL A 178 3.11 7.87 0.62
CA VAL A 178 4.02 6.91 1.27
C VAL A 178 5.43 7.05 0.70
N TYR A 179 5.55 7.22 -0.63
CA TYR A 179 6.81 7.50 -1.30
C TYR A 179 7.49 8.75 -0.70
N TRP A 180 6.77 9.87 -0.63
CA TRP A 180 7.30 11.11 -0.07
C TRP A 180 7.72 10.99 1.41
N LEU A 181 6.93 10.29 2.23
CA LEU A 181 7.27 10.02 3.62
C LEU A 181 8.53 9.16 3.76
N SER A 182 8.84 8.35 2.76
CA SER A 182 10.03 7.48 2.72
C SER A 182 11.26 8.15 2.10
N ALA A 183 11.18 9.41 1.63
CA ALA A 183 12.24 10.05 0.85
C ALA A 183 13.62 10.12 1.53
N SER A 184 13.67 10.09 2.86
CA SER A 184 14.93 10.04 3.63
C SER A 184 15.64 8.69 3.61
N GLN A 185 14.96 7.63 3.16
CA GLN A 185 15.48 6.28 3.12
C GLN A 185 16.25 6.00 1.82
N SER A 186 17.11 4.99 1.86
CA SER A 186 17.69 4.42 0.65
C SER A 186 16.59 3.86 -0.26
N ILE A 187 16.88 3.71 -1.55
CA ILE A 187 15.94 3.13 -2.54
C ILE A 187 15.36 1.77 -2.07
N GLU A 188 16.20 0.93 -1.45
CA GLU A 188 15.76 -0.34 -0.86
C GLU A 188 14.90 -0.13 0.40
N GLY A 189 15.23 0.83 1.26
CA GLY A 189 14.42 1.19 2.42
C GLY A 189 13.04 1.71 2.03
N GLN A 190 12.95 2.52 0.97
CA GLN A 190 11.69 2.97 0.39
C GLN A 190 10.86 1.78 -0.10
N LEU A 191 11.49 0.82 -0.81
CA LEU A 191 10.80 -0.39 -1.25
C LEU A 191 10.16 -1.15 -0.09
N TYR A 192 10.89 -1.39 1.02
CA TYR A 192 10.32 -2.10 2.17
C TYR A 192 9.13 -1.35 2.77
N ILE A 193 9.20 -0.02 2.87
CA ILE A 193 8.08 0.80 3.35
C ILE A 193 6.87 0.69 2.40
N LEU A 194 7.11 0.72 1.09
CA LEU A 194 6.05 0.58 0.08
C LEU A 194 5.39 -0.81 0.12
N ARG A 195 6.18 -1.89 0.28
CA ARG A 195 5.68 -3.25 0.49
C ARG A 195 4.78 -3.35 1.74
N LEU A 196 5.24 -2.82 2.88
CA LEU A 196 4.42 -2.75 4.10
C LEU A 196 3.11 -1.97 3.88
N ALA A 197 3.17 -0.89 3.11
CA ALA A 197 2.00 -0.09 2.76
C ALA A 197 1.09 -0.76 1.71
N ALA A 198 1.53 -1.84 1.05
CA ALA A 198 0.71 -2.65 0.16
C ALA A 198 -0.18 -3.66 0.92
N ILE A 199 0.24 -4.11 2.12
CA ILE A 199 -0.47 -5.10 2.95
C ILE A 199 -1.95 -4.73 3.20
N PRO A 200 -2.32 -3.48 3.50
CA PRO A 200 -3.72 -3.08 3.64
C PRO A 200 -4.60 -3.40 2.41
N PHE A 201 -4.08 -3.31 1.18
CA PHE A 201 -4.85 -3.66 -0.01
C PHE A 201 -5.15 -5.17 -0.06
N GLY A 202 -4.20 -6.00 0.35
CA GLY A 202 -4.41 -7.44 0.52
C GLY A 202 -5.45 -7.76 1.61
N LEU A 203 -5.38 -7.08 2.76
CA LEU A 203 -6.36 -7.22 3.84
C LEU A 203 -7.77 -6.84 3.39
N LEU A 204 -7.91 -5.73 2.64
CA LEU A 204 -9.18 -5.32 2.06
C LEU A 204 -9.71 -6.35 1.05
N THR A 205 -8.83 -6.94 0.25
CA THR A 205 -9.21 -8.00 -0.69
C THR A 205 -9.76 -9.24 0.04
N VAL A 206 -9.10 -9.68 1.11
CA VAL A 206 -9.60 -10.80 1.95
C VAL A 206 -10.92 -10.44 2.64
N LEU A 207 -11.05 -9.22 3.15
CA LEU A 207 -12.29 -8.73 3.76
C LEU A 207 -13.43 -8.70 2.75
N PHE A 208 -13.21 -8.17 1.54
CA PHE A 208 -14.24 -8.12 0.50
C PHE A 208 -14.60 -9.50 -0.04
N ALA A 209 -13.65 -10.43 -0.11
CA ALA A 209 -13.96 -11.83 -0.40
C ALA A 209 -14.92 -12.43 0.65
N TYR A 210 -14.66 -12.18 1.94
CA TYR A 210 -15.56 -12.58 3.02
C TYR A 210 -16.94 -11.93 2.89
N LEU A 211 -16.99 -10.59 2.74
CA LEU A 211 -18.25 -9.85 2.66
C LEU A 211 -19.08 -10.27 1.45
N THR A 212 -18.45 -10.44 0.29
CA THR A 212 -19.11 -10.94 -0.93
C THR A 212 -19.70 -12.31 -0.70
N THR A 213 -18.94 -13.22 -0.08
CA THR A 213 -19.43 -14.57 0.22
C THR A 213 -20.59 -14.55 1.22
N ARG A 214 -20.56 -13.69 2.23
CA ARG A 214 -21.66 -13.51 3.19
C ARG A 214 -22.91 -12.89 2.56
N THR A 215 -22.75 -12.09 1.50
CA THR A 215 -23.87 -11.52 0.75
C THR A 215 -24.51 -12.55 -0.17
N LEU A 216 -23.72 -13.36 -0.89
CA LEU A 216 -24.21 -14.37 -1.82
C LEU A 216 -24.72 -15.65 -1.12
N PHE A 217 -24.06 -16.07 -0.05
CA PHE A 217 -24.34 -17.33 0.67
C PHE A 217 -24.50 -17.07 2.19
N PRO A 218 -25.55 -16.33 2.62
CA PRO A 218 -25.67 -15.83 3.99
C PRO A 218 -25.79 -16.92 5.06
N ARG A 219 -26.17 -18.15 4.70
CA ARG A 219 -26.30 -19.27 5.63
C ARG A 219 -25.17 -20.30 5.52
N ASP A 220 -24.33 -20.22 4.49
CA ASP A 220 -23.24 -21.16 4.28
C ASP A 220 -22.00 -20.73 5.07
N ARG A 221 -21.72 -21.46 6.15
CA ARG A 221 -20.54 -21.19 6.99
C ARG A 221 -19.26 -21.75 6.37
N PHE A 222 -19.36 -22.81 5.58
CA PHE A 222 -18.22 -23.42 4.93
C PHE A 222 -17.65 -22.43 3.91
N LEU A 223 -18.48 -21.93 2.98
CA LEU A 223 -18.05 -20.95 1.99
C LEU A 223 -17.55 -19.66 2.63
N ALA A 224 -18.25 -19.15 3.66
CA ALA A 224 -17.85 -17.94 4.37
C ALA A 224 -16.46 -18.02 5.04
N MET A 225 -15.94 -19.22 5.25
CA MET A 225 -14.59 -19.43 5.80
C MET A 225 -13.59 -19.81 4.71
N THR A 226 -13.96 -20.72 3.81
CA THR A 226 -13.01 -21.26 2.83
C THR A 226 -12.68 -20.26 1.72
N VAL A 227 -13.66 -19.53 1.18
CA VAL A 227 -13.43 -18.55 0.09
C VAL A 227 -12.39 -17.48 0.47
N PRO A 228 -12.56 -16.71 1.56
CA PRO A 228 -11.56 -15.72 1.94
C PRO A 228 -10.22 -16.35 2.34
N ALA A 229 -10.22 -17.58 2.88
CA ALA A 229 -8.97 -18.29 3.17
C ALA A 229 -8.21 -18.64 1.88
N PHE A 230 -8.89 -19.16 0.85
CA PHE A 230 -8.28 -19.41 -0.46
C PHE A 230 -7.69 -18.14 -1.05
N VAL A 231 -8.40 -17.00 -0.96
CA VAL A 231 -7.89 -15.70 -1.40
C VAL A 231 -6.65 -15.27 -0.59
N ALA A 232 -6.69 -15.39 0.74
CA ALA A 232 -5.61 -14.99 1.64
C ALA A 232 -4.31 -15.79 1.43
N PHE A 233 -4.42 -17.04 0.97
CA PHE A 233 -3.31 -17.96 0.76
C PHE A 233 -3.01 -18.25 -0.71
N GLN A 234 -3.65 -17.54 -1.65
CA GLN A 234 -3.27 -17.62 -3.05
C GLN A 234 -1.84 -17.07 -3.20
N PRO A 235 -0.90 -17.81 -3.83
CA PRO A 235 0.53 -17.46 -3.80
C PRO A 235 0.87 -16.08 -4.38
N GLN A 236 0.17 -15.66 -5.43
CA GLN A 236 0.40 -14.37 -6.08
C GLN A 236 -0.07 -13.20 -5.22
N ILE A 237 -1.29 -13.26 -4.68
CA ILE A 237 -1.82 -12.29 -3.71
C ILE A 237 -0.96 -12.27 -2.45
N ALA A 238 -0.46 -13.43 -2.03
CA ALA A 238 0.46 -13.53 -0.90
C ALA A 238 1.78 -12.80 -1.12
N TYR A 239 2.24 -12.71 -2.37
CA TYR A 239 3.51 -12.12 -2.74
C TYR A 239 3.38 -10.63 -3.10
N GLU A 240 2.37 -10.27 -3.90
CA GLU A 240 2.16 -8.91 -4.41
C GLU A 240 1.53 -7.97 -3.36
N ALA A 241 0.85 -8.52 -2.35
CA ALA A 241 0.29 -7.74 -1.24
C ALA A 241 1.14 -7.88 0.05
N ALA A 242 2.44 -8.17 -0.09
CA ALA A 242 3.41 -8.27 0.99
C ALA A 242 4.53 -7.23 0.86
#